data_AF-A0ABD0MYV1-F1
#
_entry.id   AF-A0ABD0MYV1-F1
#
_cell.length_a   1.000
_cell.length_b   1.000
_cell.length_c   1.000
_cell.angle_alpha   90.00
_cell.angle_beta   90.00
_cell.angle_gamma   90.00
#
_symmetry.space_group_name_H-M   'P 1'
#
loop_
_entity.id
_entity.type
_entity.pdbx_description
1 polymer ?
#
loop_
_entity_poly.entity_id
_entity_poly.type
_entity_poly.pdbx_seq_one_letter_code
_entity_poly.pdbx_strand_id
1 'polypeptide(L)' 'LPTPTLTVTPNSPVFTGETVTLTCVIEYYSYSTYQWYKSYTYLQMTDRHTVNGNTLTIRGANESDT' A
#
# COMPACT_ATOMS: atom_id res chain seq x y z
N LEU A 1 -2.35 14.79 -16.24
CA LEU A 1 -1.61 14.37 -15.03
C LEU A 1 -1.21 12.91 -15.19
N PRO A 2 -0.07 12.46 -14.65
CA PRO A 2 0.28 11.04 -14.68
C PRO A 2 -0.75 10.23 -13.89
N THR A 3 -1.07 9.03 -14.37
CA THR A 3 -1.95 8.10 -13.65
C THR A 3 -1.08 7.18 -12.79
N PRO A 4 -1.27 7.13 -11.47
CA PRO A 4 -0.57 6.17 -10.63
C PRO A 4 -1.13 4.76 -10.85
N THR A 5 -0.25 3.77 -10.90
CA THR A 5 -0.62 2.34 -10.95
C THR A 5 -0.32 1.71 -9.60
N LEU A 6 -1.30 1.04 -9.00
CA LEU A 6 -1.14 0.33 -7.75
C LEU A 6 -0.92 -1.16 -8.02
N THR A 7 0.20 -1.71 -7.57
CA THR A 7 0.51 -3.14 -7.64
C THR A 7 0.49 -3.76 -6.25
N VAL A 8 0.09 -5.03 -6.17
CA VAL A 8 -0.07 -5.77 -4.91
C VAL A 8 0.77 -7.04 -4.97
N THR A 9 1.46 -7.36 -3.87
CA THR A 9 2.24 -8.59 -3.68
C THR A 9 1.87 -9.22 -2.34
N PRO A 10 1.49 -10.51 -2.31
CA PRO A 10 1.34 -11.39 -3.47
C PRO A 10 0.17 -10.98 -4.37
N ASN A 11 0.29 -11.20 -5.69
CA ASN A 11 -0.78 -10.96 -6.66
C ASN A 11 -1.72 -12.18 -6.79
N SER A 12 -2.03 -12.77 -5.64
CA SER A 12 -2.87 -13.95 -5.47
C SER A 12 -3.78 -13.71 -4.27
N PRO A 13 -4.82 -14.54 -4.04
CA PRO A 13 -5.61 -14.44 -2.82
C PRO A 13 -4.70 -14.40 -1.60
N VAL A 14 -4.93 -13.40 -0.75
CA VAL A 14 -4.23 -13.21 0.52
C VAL A 14 -5.10 -13.81 1.62
N PHE A 15 -4.50 -14.63 2.46
CA PHE A 15 -5.17 -15.21 3.61
C PHE A 15 -4.96 -14.35 4.86
N THR A 16 -5.88 -14.48 5.81
CA THR A 16 -5.79 -13.79 7.10
C THR A 16 -4.47 -14.11 7.80
N GLY A 17 -3.79 -13.08 8.32
CA GLY A 17 -2.48 -13.20 8.98
C GLY A 17 -1.28 -13.02 8.04
N GLU A 18 -1.47 -13.07 6.71
CA GLU A 18 -0.38 -12.88 5.77
C GLU A 18 0.10 -11.43 5.69
N THR A 19 1.26 -11.22 5.07
CA THR A 19 1.81 -9.89 4.82
C THR A 19 1.59 -9.51 3.37
N VAL A 20 1.04 -8.33 3.15
CA VAL A 20 0.78 -7.76 1.83
C VAL A 20 1.65 -6.53 1.65
N THR A 21 2.21 -6.38 0.46
CA THR A 21 2.93 -5.18 0.05
C THR A 21 2.24 -4.56 -1.15
N LEU A 22 1.88 -3.28 -1.02
CA LEU A 22 1.35 -2.46 -2.08
C LEU A 22 2.43 -1.51 -2.57
N THR A 23 2.55 -1.35 -3.88
CA THR A 23 3.51 -0.42 -4.50
C THR A 23 2.78 0.50 -5.47
N CYS A 24 2.97 1.80 -5.29
CA CYS A 24 2.49 2.82 -6.20
C CYS A 24 3.60 3.12 -7.23
N VAL A 25 3.28 3.01 -8.52
CA VAL A 25 4.21 3.26 -9.62
C VAL A 25 3.71 4.47 -10.42
N ILE A 26 4.60 5.44 -10.64
CA ILE A 26 4.37 6.63 -11.46
C ILE A 26 5.49 6.68 -12.49
N GLU A 27 5.17 6.42 -13.76
CA GLU A 27 6.15 6.15 -14.82
C GLU A 27 7.07 7.34 -15.18
N TYR A 28 6.73 8.57 -14.76
CA TYR A 28 7.37 9.79 -15.30
C TYR A 28 7.92 10.80 -14.28
N TYR A 29 7.85 10.56 -12.97
CA TYR A 29 8.23 11.59 -11.97
C TYR A 29 9.04 11.06 -10.78
N SER A 30 10.30 11.49 -10.69
CA SER A 30 11.25 11.16 -9.61
C SER A 30 11.01 11.90 -8.29
N TYR A 31 10.17 12.94 -8.26
CA TYR A 31 9.92 13.77 -7.06
C TYR A 31 8.48 13.66 -6.52
N SER A 32 7.82 12.53 -6.77
CA SER A 32 6.44 12.34 -6.34
C SER A 32 6.32 12.16 -4.83
N THR A 33 5.41 12.89 -4.20
CA THR A 33 5.01 12.64 -2.81
C THR A 33 3.94 11.55 -2.78
N TYR A 34 4.18 10.48 -2.04
CA TYR A 34 3.26 9.37 -1.91
C TYR A 34 2.50 9.46 -0.59
N GLN A 35 1.20 9.23 -0.66
CA GLN A 35 0.33 9.20 0.51
C GLN A 35 -0.57 7.97 0.40
N TRP A 36 -0.78 7.31 1.54
CA TRP A 36 -1.58 6.10 1.63
C TRP A 36 -2.82 6.38 2.47
N TYR A 37 -3.97 5.97 1.94
CA TYR A 37 -5.26 6.17 2.60
C TYR A 37 -6.06 4.88 2.61
N LYS A 38 -6.81 4.65 3.68
CA LYS A 38 -7.84 3.62 3.78
C LYS A 38 -9.14 4.30 4.18
N SER A 39 -10.18 4.17 3.35
CA SER A 39 -11.50 4.81 3.60
C SER A 39 -11.38 6.28 4.01
N TYR A 40 -10.65 7.07 3.21
CA TYR A 40 -10.37 8.51 3.45
C TYR A 40 -9.53 8.85 4.69
N THR A 41 -9.07 7.84 5.42
CA THR A 41 -8.18 8.02 6.59
C THR A 41 -6.74 7.84 6.16
N TYR A 42 -5.89 8.81 6.49
CA TYR A 42 -4.45 8.73 6.23
C TYR A 42 -3.82 7.60 7.05
N LEU A 43 -3.06 6.73 6.39
CA LEU A 43 -2.35 5.65 7.05
C LEU A 43 -1.03 6.16 7.62
N GLN A 44 -0.94 6.15 8.95
CA GLN A 44 0.30 6.42 9.68
C GLN A 44 1.12 5.13 9.83
N MET A 45 2.41 5.30 10.13
CA MET A 45 3.28 4.17 10.47
C MET A 45 2.85 3.55 11.80
N THR A 46 2.67 2.23 11.82
CA THR A 46 2.32 1.45 13.02
C THR A 46 3.03 0.10 13.00
N ASP A 47 2.88 -0.71 14.06
CA ASP A 47 3.38 -2.09 14.06
C ASP A 47 2.79 -2.95 12.93
N ARG A 48 1.60 -2.58 12.47
CA ARG A 48 0.88 -3.25 11.39
C ARG A 48 1.19 -2.66 10.01
N HIS A 49 1.28 -1.34 9.90
CA HIS A 49 1.46 -0.61 8.65
C HIS A 49 2.86 -0.01 8.57
N THR A 50 3.66 -0.46 7.60
CA THR A 50 4.94 0.17 7.27
C THR A 50 4.76 1.03 6.02
N VAL A 51 4.85 2.35 6.16
CA VAL A 51 4.79 3.30 5.04
C VAL A 51 6.21 3.74 4.69
N ASN A 52 6.62 3.51 3.45
CA ASN A 52 7.91 3.94 2.94
C ASN A 52 7.76 4.49 1.52
N GLY A 53 7.49 5.79 1.41
CA GLY A 53 7.28 6.46 0.12
C GLY A 53 6.22 5.74 -0.72
N ASN A 54 6.65 5.19 -1.85
CA ASN A 54 5.77 4.51 -2.80
C ASN A 54 5.37 3.08 -2.39
N THR A 55 5.76 2.61 -1.21
CA THR A 55 5.44 1.28 -0.70
C THR A 55 4.68 1.35 0.61
N LEU A 56 3.62 0.53 0.72
CA LEU A 56 2.90 0.24 1.95
C LEU A 56 2.96 -1.25 2.22
N THR A 57 3.42 -1.65 3.40
CA THR A 57 3.33 -3.03 3.88
C THR A 57 2.27 -3.13 4.96
N ILE A 58 1.36 -4.09 4.80
CA ILE A 58 0.33 -4.46 5.77
C ILE A 58 0.70 -5.83 6.32
N ARG A 59 1.02 -5.90 7.61
CA ARG A 59 1.29 -7.16 8.31
C ARG A 59 -0.01 -7.69 8.91
N GLY A 60 -0.22 -9.00 8.87
CA GLY A 60 -1.42 -9.58 9.47
C GLY A 60 -2.70 -9.12 8.79
N ALA A 61 -2.78 -9.34 7.47
CA ALA A 61 -3.95 -9.03 6.66
C ALA A 61 -5.23 -9.59 7.31
N ASN A 62 -6.33 -8.84 7.21
CA ASN A 62 -7.62 -9.29 7.71
C ASN A 62 -8.77 -8.76 6.84
N GLU A 63 -10.00 -9.23 7.11
CA GLU A 63 -11.19 -8.85 6.34
C GLU A 63 -11.47 -7.35 6.33
N SER A 64 -11.01 -6.59 7.33
CA SER A 64 -11.20 -5.13 7.31
C SER A 64 -10.35 -4.43 6.26
N ASP A 65 -9.34 -5.10 5.68
CA ASP A 65 -8.43 -4.53 4.68
C ASP A 65 -8.94 -4.62 3.24
N THR A 66 -10.07 -5.30 3.02
CA THR A 66 -10.76 -5.35 1.72
C THR A 66 -11.52 -4.07 1.43
#